data_AF-A0A9D5LHZ4-F1
#
_entry.id   AF-A0A9D5LHZ4-F1
#
_cell.length_a   1.000
_cell.length_b   1.000
_cell.length_c   1.000
_cell.angle_alpha   90.00
_cell.angle_beta   90.00
_cell.angle_gamma   90.00
#
_symmetry.space_group_name_H-M   'P 1'
#
loop_
_entity.id
_entity.type
_entity.pdbx_description
1 polymer ?
#
loop_
_entity_poly.entity_id
_entity_poly.type
_entity_poly.pdbx_seq_one_letter_code
_entity_poly.pdbx_strand_id
1 'polypeptide(L)'
;MKQDVTIQTDNEPVHIGKIIEQELRQQERSVTWLSRKLHCDRRNVYDIFTREYIDTGLLYRICLALNRDFFAYFSQLLHSADNQSFTPLN
;
A
#
# COMPACT_ATOMS: atom_id res chain seq x y z
N MET A 1 -1.18 12.64 -30.55
CA MET A 1 -1.60 13.39 -29.34
C MET A 1 -3.07 13.10 -29.11
N LYS A 2 -3.44 12.86 -27.85
CA LYS A 2 -4.72 12.36 -27.30
C LYS A 2 -4.82 10.83 -27.20
N GLN A 3 -4.77 10.34 -25.97
CA GLN A 3 -5.94 9.76 -25.32
C GLN A 3 -5.92 10.18 -23.84
N ASP A 4 -7.05 10.73 -23.40
CA ASP A 4 -7.50 10.90 -22.02
C ASP A 4 -7.58 9.54 -21.29
N VAL A 5 -8.12 9.53 -20.04
CA VAL A 5 -8.53 8.36 -19.19
C VAL A 5 -7.58 8.21 -17.98
N THR A 6 -7.94 8.43 -16.71
CA THR A 6 -9.23 8.56 -16.02
C THR A 6 -9.02 9.23 -14.66
N ILE A 7 -9.94 10.13 -14.26
CA ILE A 7 -10.16 10.48 -12.85
C ILE A 7 -10.76 9.24 -12.19
N GLN A 8 -10.02 8.51 -11.35
CA GLN A 8 -10.55 7.38 -10.57
C GLN A 8 -10.84 7.89 -9.15
N THR A 9 -12.04 8.41 -8.94
CA THR A 9 -13.19 7.80 -8.23
C THR A 9 -12.96 7.54 -6.73
N ASP A 10 -13.68 8.36 -5.97
CA ASP A 10 -14.22 8.15 -4.63
C ASP A 10 -14.41 6.68 -4.21
N ASN A 11 -13.89 6.35 -3.03
CA ASN A 11 -14.17 5.13 -2.25
C ASN A 11 -13.63 3.78 -2.79
N GLU A 12 -12.41 3.74 -3.35
CA GLU A 12 -11.70 2.46 -3.56
C GLU A 12 -11.14 1.94 -2.22
N PRO A 13 -11.30 0.64 -1.89
CA PRO A 13 -10.66 0.05 -0.73
C PRO A 13 -9.14 0.13 -0.85
N VAL A 14 -8.47 0.41 0.28
CA VAL A 14 -7.01 0.56 0.34
C VAL A 14 -6.35 -0.76 -0.09
N HIS A 15 -5.81 -0.80 -1.30
CA HIS A 15 -5.09 -1.96 -1.80
C HIS A 15 -3.59 -1.82 -1.52
N ILE A 16 -3.13 -2.38 -0.38
CA ILE A 16 -1.76 -2.16 0.10
C ILE A 16 -0.68 -2.68 -0.87
N GLY A 17 -0.95 -3.79 -1.56
CA GLY A 17 -0.03 -4.34 -2.55
C GLY A 17 0.31 -3.36 -3.69
N LYS A 18 -0.70 -2.67 -4.24
CA LYS A 18 -0.52 -1.67 -5.29
C LYS A 18 0.23 -0.44 -4.77
N ILE A 19 -0.05 0.00 -3.55
CA ILE A 19 0.64 1.14 -2.92
C ILE A 19 2.13 0.82 -2.77
N ILE A 20 2.47 -0.39 -2.30
CA ILE A 20 3.86 -0.84 -2.19
C ILE A 20 4.53 -0.89 -3.57
N GLU A 21 3.84 -1.37 -4.61
CA GLU A 21 4.36 -1.41 -5.97
C GLU A 21 4.66 0.01 -6.50
N GLN A 22 3.74 0.95 -6.29
CA GLN A 22 3.90 2.34 -6.69
C GLN A 22 5.11 2.98 -6.00
N GLU A 23 5.25 2.82 -4.68
CA GLU A 23 6.39 3.33 -3.92
C GLU A 23 7.72 2.71 -4.37
N LEU A 24 7.75 1.40 -4.65
CA LEU A 24 8.94 0.73 -5.18
C LEU A 24 9.36 1.34 -6.53
N ARG A 25 8.40 1.61 -7.42
CA ARG A 25 8.63 2.21 -8.74
C ARG A 25 9.06 3.68 -8.63
N GLN A 26 8.48 4.44 -7.71
CA GLN A 26 8.88 5.83 -7.42
C GLN A 26 10.32 5.93 -6.91
N GLN A 27 10.78 4.93 -6.15
CA GLN A 27 12.18 4.84 -5.72
C GLN A 27 13.13 4.28 -6.80
N GLU A 28 12.62 4.04 -8.02
CA GLU A 28 13.37 3.47 -9.15
C GLU A 28 14.01 2.10 -8.82
N ARG A 29 13.41 1.35 -7.89
CA ARG A 29 13.89 0.05 -7.43
C ARG A 29 13.22 -1.08 -8.21
N SER A 30 13.97 -2.15 -8.44
CA SER A 30 13.45 -3.33 -9.14
C SER A 30 12.78 -4.33 -8.20
N VAL A 31 11.90 -5.17 -8.74
CA VAL A 31 11.30 -6.32 -8.01
C VAL A 31 12.38 -7.25 -7.46
N THR A 32 13.47 -7.45 -8.21
CA THR A 32 14.63 -8.23 -7.75
C THR A 32 15.30 -7.62 -6.52
N TRP A 33 15.36 -6.29 -6.47
CA TRP A 33 15.92 -5.59 -5.32
C TRP A 33 15.06 -5.83 -4.07
N LEU A 34 13.73 -5.75 -4.20
CA LEU A 34 12.82 -5.97 -3.09
C LEU A 34 12.83 -7.44 -2.63
N SER A 35 12.86 -8.39 -3.57
CA SER A 35 12.90 -9.82 -3.24
C SER A 35 14.16 -10.17 -2.43
N ARG A 36 15.30 -9.57 -2.77
CA ARG A 36 16.56 -9.72 -1.99
C ARG A 36 16.44 -9.13 -0.59
N LYS A 37 15.82 -7.95 -0.44
CA LYS A 37 15.62 -7.33 0.88
C LYS A 37 14.64 -8.10 1.77
N LEU A 38 13.64 -8.74 1.17
CA LEU A 38 12.66 -9.57 1.88
C LEU A 38 13.10 -11.04 2.00
N HIS A 39 14.28 -11.41 1.51
CA HIS A 39 14.78 -12.79 1.48
C HIS A 39 13.75 -13.76 0.89
N CYS A 40 13.11 -13.38 -0.21
CA CYS A 40 12.09 -14.17 -0.89
C CYS A 40 12.27 -14.18 -2.41
N ASP A 41 11.51 -15.05 -3.08
CA ASP A 41 11.49 -15.13 -4.54
C ASP A 41 10.73 -13.95 -5.17
N ARG A 42 11.09 -13.60 -6.41
CA ARG A 42 10.41 -12.56 -7.19
C ARG A 42 8.90 -12.83 -7.33
N ARG A 43 8.50 -14.09 -7.45
CA ARG A 43 7.09 -14.51 -7.51
C ARG A 43 6.32 -14.04 -6.28
N ASN A 44 6.89 -14.24 -5.09
CA ASN A 44 6.28 -13.78 -3.84
C ASN A 44 6.11 -12.26 -3.81
N VAL A 45 7.03 -11.51 -4.44
CA VAL A 45 6.90 -10.05 -4.55
C VAL A 45 5.77 -9.65 -5.50
N TYR A 46 5.63 -10.32 -6.64
CA TYR A 46 4.46 -10.11 -7.51
C TYR A 46 3.15 -10.50 -6.82
N ASP A 47 3.15 -11.60 -6.05
CA ASP A 47 2.00 -12.02 -5.25
C ASP A 47 1.67 -11.03 -4.12
N ILE A 48 2.63 -10.24 -3.64
CA ILE A 48 2.36 -9.16 -2.67
C ILE A 48 1.61 -8.02 -3.37
N PHE A 49 1.97 -7.68 -4.60
CA PHE A 49 1.34 -6.56 -5.32
C PHE A 49 -0.13 -6.81 -5.67
N THR A 50 -0.53 -8.08 -5.79
CA THR A 50 -1.93 -8.46 -6.05
C THR A 50 -2.80 -8.56 -4.79
N ARG A 51 -2.21 -8.46 -3.59
CA ARG A 51 -2.94 -8.57 -2.33
C ARG A 51 -3.43 -7.22 -1.83
N GLU A 52 -4.73 -7.14 -1.59
CA GLU A 52 -5.37 -5.97 -1.00
C GLU A 52 -4.88 -5.74 0.45
N TYR A 53 -4.71 -6.82 1.21
CA TYR A 53 -4.17 -6.84 2.57
C TYR A 53 -3.04 -7.86 2.69
N ILE A 54 -2.07 -7.57 3.54
CA ILE A 54 -0.97 -8.48 3.86
C ILE A 54 -0.77 -8.57 5.37
N ASP A 55 -0.10 -9.63 5.82
CA ASP A 55 0.27 -9.81 7.22
C ASP A 55 1.09 -8.62 7.74
N THR A 56 0.85 -8.23 8.99
CA THR A 56 1.48 -7.08 9.63
C THR A 56 3.00 -7.23 9.77
N GLY A 57 3.50 -8.46 9.98
CA GLY A 57 4.93 -8.73 10.02
C GLY A 57 5.58 -8.58 8.64
N LEU A 58 4.91 -9.01 7.58
CA LEU A 58 5.37 -8.77 6.20
C LEU A 58 5.34 -7.29 5.85
N LEU A 59 4.26 -6.59 6.19
CA LEU A 59 4.13 -5.15 5.99
C LEU A 59 5.25 -4.37 6.67
N TYR A 60 5.54 -4.70 7.94
CA TYR A 60 6.62 -4.08 8.69
C TYR A 60 7.99 -4.25 8.01
N ARG A 61 8.31 -5.46 7.52
CA ARG A 61 9.56 -5.70 6.79
C ARG A 61 9.65 -4.89 5.50
N ILE A 62 8.54 -4.69 4.82
CA ILE A 62 8.45 -3.85 3.62
C ILE A 62 8.63 -2.37 3.99
N CYS A 63 8.03 -1.90 5.09
CA CYS A 63 8.24 -0.55 5.61
C CYS A 63 9.74 -0.28 5.83
N LEU A 64 10.45 -1.22 6.48
CA LEU A 64 11.89 -1.10 6.71
C LEU A 64 12.69 -1.13 5.40
N ALA A 65 12.33 -1.99 4.44
CA ALA A 65 13.04 -2.07 3.17
C ALA A 65 12.90 -0.78 2.36
N LEU A 66 11.68 -0.26 2.25
CA LEU A 66 11.38 0.95 1.45
C LEU A 66 11.54 2.25 2.25
N ASN A 67 11.87 2.17 3.54
CA ASN A 67 11.96 3.31 4.45
C ASN A 67 10.72 4.22 4.39
N ARG A 68 9.54 3.60 4.43
CA ARG A 68 8.24 4.27 4.33
C ARG A 68 7.25 3.60 5.27
N ASP A 69 6.46 4.39 5.98
CA ASP A 69 5.42 3.86 6.86
C ASP A 69 4.13 3.59 6.07
N PHE A 70 3.89 2.31 5.78
CA PHE A 70 2.66 1.86 5.11
C PHE A 70 1.49 1.66 6.08
N PHE A 71 1.71 1.59 7.40
CA PHE A 71 0.61 1.48 8.38
C PHE A 71 -0.22 2.76 8.45
N ALA A 72 0.41 3.90 8.16
CA ALA A 72 -0.25 5.21 8.11
C ALA A 72 -1.49 5.23 7.18
N TYR A 73 -1.50 4.44 6.10
CA TYR A 73 -2.67 4.33 5.21
C TYR A 73 -3.88 3.74 5.93
N PHE A 74 -3.67 2.71 6.76
CA PHE A 74 -4.73 2.11 7.56
C PHE A 74 -5.16 3.01 8.72
N SER A 75 -4.20 3.70 9.38
CA SER A 75 -4.53 4.67 10.43
C SER A 75 -5.38 5.82 9.89
N GLN A 76 -5.02 6.36 8.73
CA GLN A 76 -5.81 7.41 8.06
C GLN A 76 -7.20 6.92 7.69
N LEU A 77 -7.33 5.70 7.17
CA LEU A 77 -8.63 5.11 6.87
C LEU A 77 -9.51 4.99 8.12
N LEU A 78 -8.95 4.52 9.23
CA LEU A 78 -9.65 4.40 10.50
C LEU A 78 -10.15 5.77 10.99
N HIS A 79 -9.28 6.78 11.02
CA HIS A 79 -9.65 8.13 11.45
C HIS A 79 -10.62 8.83 10.47
N SER A 80 -10.58 8.48 9.19
CA SER A 80 -11.52 9.01 8.19
C SER A 80 -12.91 8.37 8.34
N ALA A 81 -12.98 7.11 8.76
CA ALA A 81 -14.24 6.43 9.09
C ALA A 81 -14.88 7.01 10.38
N ASP A 82 -14.07 7.44 11.34
CA ASP A 82 -14.55 8.05 12.59
C ASP A 82 -15.25 9.41 12.37
N ASN A 83 -14.98 10.12 11.27
CA ASN A 83 -15.66 11.37 10.92
C ASN A 83 -17.11 11.21 10.41
N GLN A 84 -17.65 9.98 10.37
CA GLN A 84 -19.07 9.74 10.08
C GLN A 84 -19.92 9.26 11.26
N SER A 85 -19.36 9.05 12.45
CA SER A 85 -20.17 8.71 13.62
C SER A 85 -19.43 8.90 14.94
N PHE A 86 -19.42 10.12 15.48
CA PHE A 86 -19.46 10.36 16.93
C PHE A 86 -19.93 11.80 17.17
N THR A 87 -21.24 12.03 17.18
CA THR A 87 -21.79 13.12 18.00
C THR A 87 -21.71 12.64 19.44
N PRO A 88 -20.97 13.29 20.35
CA PRO A 88 -21.13 13.04 21.77
C PRO A 88 -22.59 13.35 22.13
N LEU A 89 -23.30 12.36 22.67
CA LEU A 89 -24.51 12.63 23.42
C LEU A 89 -24.09 13.28 24.74
N ASN A 90 -24.56 14.52 24.92
CA ASN A 90 -24.38 15.47 26.03
C ASN A 90 -23.06 16.23 26.11
#